data_AF-A0A2K3Z7N2-F1
#
_entry.id   AF-A0A2K3Z7N2-F1
#
_cell.length_a   1.000
_cell.length_b   1.000
_cell.length_c   1.000
_cell.angle_alpha   90.00
_cell.angle_beta   90.00
_cell.angle_gamma   90.00
#
_symmetry.space_group_name_H-M   'P 1'
#
loop_
_entity.id
_entity.type
_entity.pdbx_description
1 polymer ?
#
loop_
_entity_poly.entity_id
_entity_poly.type
_entity_poly.pdbx_seq_one_letter_code
_entity_poly.pdbx_strand_id
1 'polypeptide(L)' 'MKYIVTLVWAILLLEMVNFVLNSLNGGGSVDVITPLVVAVITTIAVIILGKAMTPPKYEEHQPK' A
#
# COMPACT_ATOMS: atom_id res chain seq x y z
N MET A 1 -0.48 7.48 11.21
CA MET A 1 -1.06 8.25 10.09
C MET A 1 -0.54 7.80 8.73
N LYS A 2 0.79 7.81 8.48
CA LYS A 2 1.37 7.40 7.19
C LYS A 2 0.83 6.09 6.59
N TYR A 3 0.72 5.03 7.39
CA TYR A 3 0.28 3.71 6.89
C TYR A 3 -1.22 3.64 6.55
N ILE A 4 -2.06 4.43 7.23
CA ILE A 4 -3.50 4.52 6.90
C ILE A 4 -3.66 5.23 5.56
N VAL A 5 -2.91 6.31 5.35
CA VAL A 5 -2.89 7.04 4.07
C VAL A 5 -2.36 6.15 2.95
N THR A 6 -1.30 5.37 3.19
CA THR A 6 -0.79 4.37 2.23
C THR A 6 -1.85 3.35 1.85
N LEU A 7 -2.62 2.84 2.82
CA LEU A 7 -3.70 1.87 2.55
C LEU A 7 -4.80 2.48 1.66
N VAL A 8 -5.26 3.68 1.99
CA VAL A 8 -6.30 4.38 1.21
C VAL A 8 -5.83 4.61 -0.24
N TRP A 9 -4.58 5.05 -0.42
CA TRP A 9 -4.00 5.22 -1.75
C TRP A 9 -3.83 3.89 -2.49
N ALA A 10 -3.40 2.83 -1.80
CA ALA A 10 -3.27 1.51 -2.41
C ALA A 10 -4.61 1.00 -2.93
N ILE A 11 -5.69 1.15 -2.14
CA ILE A 11 -7.05 0.75 -2.55
C ILE A 11 -7.47 1.54 -3.80
N LEU A 12 -7.36 2.88 -3.78
CA LEU A 12 -7.74 3.73 -4.91
C LEU A 12 -6.99 3.37 -6.20
N LEU A 13 -5.66 3.20 -6.10
CA LEU A 13 -4.83 2.89 -7.27
C LEU A 13 -5.13 1.49 -7.81
N LEU A 14 -5.29 0.49 -6.95
CA LEU A 14 -5.56 -0.88 -7.37
C LEU A 14 -6.97 -1.03 -7.97
N GLU A 15 -7.96 -0.34 -7.44
CA GLU A 15 -9.30 -0.29 -8.05
C GLU A 15 -9.27 0.39 -9.41
N MET A 16 -8.52 1.48 -9.57
CA MET A 16 -8.35 2.14 -10.88
C MET A 16 -7.65 1.23 -11.89
N VAL A 17 -6.58 0.52 -11.48
CA VAL A 17 -5.89 -0.44 -12.35
C VAL A 17 -6.83 -1.59 -12.71
N ASN A 18 -7.56 -2.14 -11.74
CA ASN A 18 -8.54 -3.20 -11.97
C ASN A 18 -9.64 -2.77 -12.94
N PHE A 19 -10.17 -1.56 -12.78
CA PHE A 19 -11.15 -0.98 -13.69
C PHE A 19 -10.61 -0.83 -15.12
N VAL A 20 -9.39 -0.32 -15.28
CA VAL A 20 -8.73 -0.18 -16.59
C VAL A 20 -8.53 -1.55 -17.22
N LEU A 21 -7.99 -2.53 -16.49
CA LEU A 21 -7.77 -3.89 -16.99
C LEU A 21 -9.08 -4.58 -17.38
N ASN A 22 -10.13 -4.45 -16.56
CA ASN A 22 -11.46 -4.96 -16.88
C ASN A 22 -12.03 -4.31 -18.14
N SER A 23 -11.82 -3.01 -18.32
CA SER A 23 -12.23 -2.27 -19.53
C SER A 23 -11.49 -2.75 -20.78
N LEU A 24 -10.18 -3.01 -20.66
CA LEU A 24 -9.37 -3.58 -21.74
C LEU A 24 -9.79 -5.02 -22.10
N ASN A 25 -10.31 -5.77 -21.13
CA ASN A 25 -10.77 -7.15 -21.31
C ASN A 25 -12.24 -7.26 -21.78
N GLY A 26 -12.82 -6.17 -22.31
CA GLY A 26 -14.18 -6.17 -22.85
C GLY A 26 -15.27 -5.68 -21.91
N GLY A 27 -14.93 -5.18 -20.72
CA GLY A 27 -15.83 -4.35 -19.89
C GLY A 27 -16.94 -5.11 -19.16
N GLY A 28 -16.61 -6.23 -18.50
CA GLY A 28 -17.56 -7.02 -17.70
C GLY A 28 -17.76 -6.51 -16.27
N SER A 29 -18.35 -7.35 -15.41
CA SER A 29 -18.48 -7.05 -13.98
C SER A 29 -17.10 -6.89 -13.34
N VAL A 30 -16.91 -5.79 -12.61
CA VAL A 30 -15.66 -5.48 -11.90
C VAL A 30 -15.63 -6.22 -10.56
N ASP A 31 -14.61 -7.05 -10.34
CA ASP A 31 -14.35 -7.67 -9.04
C ASP A 31 -13.62 -6.67 -8.13
N VAL A 32 -14.31 -6.19 -7.09
CA VAL A 32 -13.79 -5.23 -6.10
C VAL A 32 -13.10 -5.90 -4.91
N ILE A 33 -13.24 -7.23 -4.76
CA ILE A 33 -12.68 -7.94 -3.59
C ILE A 33 -11.20 -8.23 -3.82
N THR A 34 -10.84 -8.71 -5.01
CA THR A 34 -9.44 -8.97 -5.37
C THR A 34 -8.52 -7.76 -5.17
N PRO A 35 -8.79 -6.57 -5.75
CA PRO A 35 -7.95 -5.39 -5.53
C PRO A 35 -7.88 -4.95 -4.07
N LEU A 36 -8.95 -5.11 -3.29
CA LEU A 36 -8.95 -4.81 -1.85
C LEU A 36 -7.98 -5.69 -1.06
N VAL A 37 -7.98 -7.01 -1.34
CA VAL A 37 -7.03 -7.95 -0.71
C VAL A 37 -5.60 -7.62 -1.10
N VAL A 38 -5.36 -7.32 -2.39
CA VAL A 38 -4.04 -6.91 -2.88
C VAL A 38 -3.58 -5.60 -2.24
N ALA A 39 -4.48 -4.66 -1.96
CA ALA A 39 -4.15 -3.41 -1.30
C ALA A 39 -3.66 -3.62 0.14
N VAL A 40 -4.29 -4.55 0.87
CA VAL A 40 -3.85 -4.93 2.22
C VAL A 40 -2.46 -5.55 2.18
N ILE A 41 -2.21 -6.51 1.29
CA ILE A 41 -0.91 -7.17 1.11
C ILE A 41 0.17 -6.14 0.75
N THR A 42 -0.12 -5.26 -0.22
CA THR A 42 0.79 -4.19 -0.65
C THR A 42 1.14 -3.26 0.51
N THR A 43 0.15 -2.88 1.33
CA THR A 43 0.39 -2.03 2.50
C THR A 43 1.29 -2.71 3.52
N ILE A 44 1.09 -4.00 3.78
CA ILE A 44 1.96 -4.79 4.67
C ILE A 44 3.39 -4.81 4.13
N ALA A 45 3.57 -5.03 2.83
CA ALA A 45 4.89 -5.01 2.20
C ALA A 45 5.59 -3.64 2.37
N VAL A 46 4.86 -2.54 2.18
CA VAL A 46 5.39 -1.18 2.39
C VAL A 46 5.79 -0.94 3.84
N ILE A 47 5.02 -1.44 4.81
CA ILE A 47 5.38 -1.33 6.24
C ILE A 47 6.70 -2.05 6.51
N ILE A 48 6.86 -3.28 6.01
CA ILE A 48 8.06 -4.09 6.21
C ILE A 48 9.27 -3.39 5.59
N LEU A 49 9.15 -2.95 4.33
CA LEU A 49 10.22 -2.22 3.63
C LEU A 49 10.60 -0.93 4.36
N GLY A 50 9.61 -0.16 4.82
CA GLY A 50 9.86 1.06 5.57
C GLY A 50 10.63 0.81 6.88
N LYS A 51 10.36 -0.30 7.57
CA LYS A 51 11.12 -0.68 8.77
C LYS A 51 12.53 -1.18 8.42
N ALA A 52 12.68 -1.96 7.35
CA ALA A 52 13.98 -2.45 6.89
C ALA A 52 14.92 -1.30 6.45
N MET A 53 14.37 -0.21 5.91
CA MET A 53 15.13 0.94 5.44
C MET A 53 15.38 2.02 6.51
N THR A 54 14.84 1.89 7.73
CA THR A 54 15.05 2.87 8.79
C THR A 54 16.42 2.63 9.44
N PRO A 55 17.40 3.56 9.34
CA PRO A 55 18.68 3.40 10.03
C PRO A 55 18.48 3.43 11.55
N PRO A 56 19.33 2.74 12.33
CA PRO A 56 19.26 2.79 13.79
C PRO A 56 19.36 4.25 14.25
N LYS A 57 18.43 4.70 15.08
CA LYS A 57 18.54 6.00 15.75
C LYS A 57 19.75 5.94 16.67
N TYR A 58 20.78 6.75 16.40
CA TYR A 58 21.82 7.00 17.39
C TYR A 58 21.17 7.75 18.54
N GLU A 59 21.09 7.10 19.71
CA GLU A 59 20.71 7.79 20.94
C GLU A 59 21.83 8.77 21.28
N GLU A 60 21.56 10.05 21.06
CA GLU A 60 22.45 11.14 21.44
C GLU A 60 22.48 11.18 22.97
N HIS A 61 23.45 10.47 23.56
CA HIS A 61 23.77 10.58 24.98
C HIS A 61 24.19 12.02 25.27
N GLN A 62 23.23 12.83 25.72
CA GLN A 62 23.46 14.15 26.29
C GLN A 62 24.17 13.98 27.65
N PRO A 63 25.45 14.36 27.81
CA PRO A 63 26.06 14.43 29.12
C PRO A 63 25.43 15.61 29.90
N LYS A 64 25.04 15.32 31.14
CA LYS A 64 24.52 16.31 32.10
C LYS A 64 25.59 17.28 32.56
#